data_AF-A0A9E3AYC8-F1
#
_entry.id   AF-A0A9E3AYC8-F1
#
_cell.length_a   1.000
_cell.length_b   1.000
_cell.length_c   1.000
_cell.angle_alpha   90.00
_cell.angle_beta   90.00
_cell.angle_gamma   90.00
#
_symmetry.space_group_name_H-M   'P 1'
#
loop_
_entity.id
_entity.type
_entity.pdbx_description
1 polymer ?
#
loop_
_entity_poly.entity_id
_entity_poly.type
_entity_poly.pdbx_seq_one_letter_code
_entity_poly.pdbx_strand_id
1 'polypeptide(L)'
;LVCNEDLPEEHNRVTLTDRIEADGLPGVKLEYRVSEHTRRALDFGLDRAEEMLRAAGAHRTVRIPVAPLTGWHLLGTARMGNDPTTSVTDASGRVHGVADLIIADGSVFPTVGAVNPGSTIGAVALKFADDLARALG
;
A
#
# COMPACT_ATOMS: atom_id res chain seq x y z
N LEU A 1 -3.76 16.46 9.18
CA LEU A 1 -2.93 15.43 8.52
C LEU A 1 -3.24 15.52 7.03
N VAL A 2 -2.24 15.70 6.18
CA VAL A 2 -2.40 15.65 4.72
C VAL A 2 -1.93 14.27 4.29
N CYS A 3 -2.83 13.51 3.65
CA CYS A 3 -2.53 12.20 3.08
C CYS A 3 -2.58 12.29 1.56
N ASN A 4 -1.70 11.56 0.88
CA ASN A 4 -1.74 11.37 -0.55
C ASN A 4 -1.47 9.89 -0.88
N GLU A 5 -1.61 9.54 -2.15
CA GLU A 5 -1.22 8.23 -2.66
C GLU A 5 0.26 8.22 -3.08
N ASP A 6 0.95 7.15 -2.71
CA ASP A 6 2.17 6.71 -3.37
C ASP A 6 1.82 5.85 -4.57
N LEU A 7 2.33 6.22 -5.75
CA LEU A 7 2.15 5.39 -6.92
C LEU A 7 2.91 4.07 -6.79
N PRO A 8 2.40 2.98 -7.37
CA PRO A 8 3.13 1.72 -7.43
C PRO A 8 4.37 1.88 -8.31
N GLU A 9 5.55 1.88 -7.69
CA GLU A 9 6.82 2.05 -8.38
C GLU A 9 7.73 0.84 -8.16
N GLU A 10 8.28 0.28 -9.24
CA GLU A 10 9.09 -0.95 -9.18
C GLU A 10 10.34 -0.85 -8.30
N HIS A 11 10.87 0.37 -8.14
CA HIS A 11 12.04 0.60 -7.29
C HIS A 11 11.72 0.52 -5.79
N ASN A 12 10.44 0.63 -5.42
CA ASN A 12 9.96 0.45 -4.06
C ASN A 12 9.59 -1.01 -3.85
N ARG A 13 10.35 -1.72 -3.02
CA ARG A 13 10.18 -3.15 -2.82
C ARG A 13 10.58 -3.61 -1.42
N VAL A 14 10.02 -4.76 -1.05
CA VAL A 14 10.43 -5.52 0.12
C VAL A 14 11.14 -6.78 -0.34
N THR A 15 12.27 -7.12 0.28
CA THR A 15 13.02 -8.34 0.01
C THR A 15 13.44 -9.00 1.32
N LEU A 16 13.72 -10.30 1.27
CA LEU A 16 14.34 -11.00 2.38
C LEU A 16 15.86 -10.76 2.39
N THR A 17 16.46 -10.89 3.56
CA THR A 17 17.92 -10.83 3.77
C THR A 17 18.45 -12.22 4.12
N ASP A 18 19.76 -12.43 4.00
CA ASP A 18 20.41 -13.69 4.39
C ASP A 18 20.55 -13.86 5.92
N ARG A 19 20.25 -12.81 6.70
CA ARG A 19 20.28 -12.88 8.16
C ARG A 19 19.02 -13.57 8.65
N ILE A 20 19.18 -14.55 9.53
CA ILE A 20 18.06 -15.15 10.28
C ILE A 20 17.85 -14.36 11.57
N GLU A 21 16.61 -13.96 11.82
CA GLU A 21 16.21 -13.24 13.02
C GLU A 21 15.91 -14.19 14.18
N ALA A 22 15.65 -13.63 15.36
CA ALA A 22 15.45 -14.41 16.59
C ALA A 22 14.23 -15.35 16.54
N ASP A 23 13.28 -15.08 15.64
CA ASP A 23 12.09 -15.91 15.38
C ASP A 23 12.34 -17.03 14.36
N GLY A 24 13.56 -17.15 13.82
CA GLY A 24 13.92 -18.15 12.82
C GLY A 24 13.56 -17.80 11.38
N LEU A 25 12.98 -16.61 11.13
CA LEU A 25 12.64 -16.14 9.78
C LEU A 25 13.79 -15.31 9.19
N PRO A 26 13.92 -15.25 7.85
CA PRO A 26 14.82 -14.30 7.20
C PRO A 26 14.42 -12.86 7.55
N GLY A 27 15.41 -12.02 7.84
CA GLY A 27 15.19 -10.60 8.08
C GLY A 27 14.61 -9.92 6.85
N VAL A 28 13.87 -8.83 7.06
CA VAL A 28 13.19 -8.08 6.00
C VAL A 28 13.95 -6.80 5.69
N LYS A 29 14.20 -6.55 4.40
CA LYS A 29 14.77 -5.31 3.88
C LYS A 29 13.70 -4.54 3.11
N LEU A 30 13.54 -3.27 3.46
CA LEU A 30 12.70 -2.33 2.71
C LEU A 30 13.61 -1.40 1.89
N GLU A 31 13.39 -1.39 0.59
CA GLU A 31 13.95 -0.37 -0.31
C GLU A 31 12.81 0.55 -0.69
N TYR A 32 12.82 1.78 -0.16
CA TYR A 32 11.75 2.74 -0.37
C TYR A 32 12.33 4.13 -0.62
N ARG A 33 11.80 4.78 -1.65
CA ARG A 33 12.09 6.16 -2.02
C ARG A 33 10.78 6.83 -2.41
N VAL A 34 10.54 7.98 -1.79
CA VAL A 34 9.46 8.88 -2.19
C VAL A 34 9.71 9.36 -3.62
N SER A 35 8.71 9.25 -4.49
CA SER A 35 8.79 9.70 -5.89
C SER A 35 8.72 11.22 -6.03
N GLU A 36 9.10 11.77 -7.18
CA GLU A 36 8.85 13.19 -7.48
C GLU A 36 7.35 13.49 -7.52
N HIS A 37 6.56 12.59 -8.12
CA HIS A 37 5.10 12.71 -8.18
C HIS A 37 4.48 12.82 -6.78
N THR A 38 4.84 11.89 -5.88
CA THR A 38 4.41 11.85 -4.49
C THR A 38 4.78 13.16 -3.79
N ARG A 39 6.04 13.64 -3.93
CA ARG A 39 6.47 14.90 -3.32
C ARG A 39 5.62 16.08 -3.79
N ARG A 40 5.39 16.21 -5.09
CA ARG A 40 4.56 17.28 -5.66
C ARG A 40 3.11 17.22 -5.17
N ALA A 41 2.54 16.03 -5.05
CA ALA A 41 1.19 15.85 -4.52
C ALA A 41 1.08 16.23 -3.05
N LEU A 42 2.07 15.84 -2.23
CA LEU A 42 2.18 16.27 -0.82
C LEU A 42 2.31 17.78 -0.71
N ASP A 43 3.18 18.40 -1.50
CA ASP A 43 3.41 19.84 -1.46
C ASP A 43 2.12 20.61 -1.81
N PHE A 44 1.41 20.18 -2.85
CA PHE A 44 0.11 20.74 -3.19
C PHE A 44 -0.90 20.60 -2.04
N GLY A 45 -0.99 19.42 -1.42
CA GLY A 45 -1.90 19.18 -0.30
C GLY A 45 -1.56 20.02 0.93
N LEU A 46 -0.28 20.22 1.22
CA LEU A 46 0.20 21.07 2.32
C LEU A 46 -0.12 22.54 2.06
N ASP A 47 0.06 23.03 0.83
CA ASP A 47 -0.27 24.41 0.46
C ASP A 47 -1.78 24.68 0.62
N ARG A 48 -2.63 23.74 0.18
CA ARG A 48 -4.09 23.83 0.36
C ARG A 48 -4.49 23.76 1.83
N ALA A 49 -3.85 22.89 2.62
CA ALA A 49 -4.12 22.79 4.05
C ALA A 49 -3.75 24.08 4.79
N GLU A 50 -2.62 24.71 4.45
CA GLU A 50 -2.23 26.00 5.03
C GLU A 50 -3.24 27.10 4.68
N GLU A 51 -3.64 27.19 3.41
CA GLU A 51 -4.68 28.13 2.96
C GLU A 51 -5.97 27.99 3.78
N MET A 52 -6.46 26.77 3.95
CA MET A 52 -7.65 26.46 4.76
C MET A 52 -7.48 26.84 6.24
N LEU A 53 -6.32 26.52 6.83
CA LEU A 53 -6.05 26.84 8.24
C LEU A 53 -5.98 28.36 8.47
N ARG A 54 -5.35 29.11 7.55
CA ARG A 54 -5.29 30.58 7.62
C ARG A 54 -6.67 31.20 7.49
N ALA A 55 -7.48 30.73 6.54
CA ALA A 55 -8.87 31.16 6.38
C ALA A 55 -9.72 30.87 7.63
N ALA A 56 -9.43 29.77 8.34
CA ALA A 56 -10.07 29.43 9.62
C ALA A 56 -9.54 30.23 10.83
N GLY A 57 -8.64 31.19 10.63
CA GLY A 57 -8.12 32.07 11.69
C GLY A 57 -6.85 31.57 12.39
N ALA A 58 -6.13 30.60 11.82
CA ALA A 58 -4.88 30.13 12.41
C ALA A 58 -3.82 31.25 12.50
N HIS A 59 -3.44 31.60 13.73
CA HIS A 59 -2.37 32.58 13.99
C HIS A 59 -0.99 32.07 13.53
N ARG A 60 -0.75 30.76 13.58
CA ARG A 60 0.49 30.12 13.14
C ARG A 60 0.20 28.77 12.51
N THR A 61 0.87 28.51 11.40
CA THR A 61 0.92 27.22 10.71
C THR A 61 2.35 26.67 10.78
N VAL A 62 2.49 25.34 10.84
CA VAL A 62 3.80 24.67 10.79
C VAL A 62 3.70 23.56 9.75
N ARG A 63 4.55 23.63 8.73
CA ARG A 63 4.66 22.63 7.68
C ARG A 63 5.64 21.54 8.12
N ILE A 64 5.15 20.31 8.18
CA ILE A 64 5.97 19.11 8.30
C ILE A 64 5.73 18.32 7.02
N PRO A 65 6.75 18.11 6.16
CA PRO A 65 6.59 17.42 4.88
C PRO A 65 6.40 15.91 5.10
N VAL A 66 7.31 15.06 4.61
CA VAL A 66 7.28 13.63 4.95
C VAL A 66 7.56 13.50 6.45
N ALA A 67 6.52 13.16 7.21
CA ALA A 67 6.65 13.07 8.65
C ALA A 67 7.55 11.86 9.02
N PRO A 68 8.45 12.02 10.01
CA PRO A 68 9.19 10.91 10.59
C PRO A 68 8.21 9.87 11.16
N LEU A 69 8.56 8.58 11.09
CA LEU A 69 7.75 7.47 11.63
C LEU A 69 6.34 7.34 11.00
N THR A 70 6.23 7.55 9.69
CA THR A 70 5.03 7.27 8.89
C THR A 70 5.13 5.90 8.19
N GLY A 71 4.14 5.55 7.35
CA GLY A 71 4.16 4.31 6.56
C GLY A 71 3.40 3.14 7.18
N TRP A 72 2.31 3.39 7.91
CA TRP A 72 1.51 2.36 8.57
C TRP A 72 0.66 1.49 7.61
N HIS A 73 0.53 1.90 6.35
CA HIS A 73 -0.22 1.15 5.34
C HIS A 73 0.77 0.52 4.34
N LEU A 74 1.36 -0.62 4.73
CA LEU A 74 2.20 -1.42 3.84
C LEU A 74 1.31 -2.25 2.92
N LEU A 75 1.37 -1.96 1.62
CA LEU A 75 0.43 -2.49 0.61
C LEU A 75 1.17 -2.81 -0.69
N GLY A 76 0.51 -3.53 -1.60
CA GLY A 76 0.99 -3.77 -2.96
C GLY A 76 2.17 -4.75 -3.11
N THR A 77 2.62 -5.40 -2.03
CA THR A 77 3.77 -6.32 -2.05
C THR A 77 3.50 -7.65 -2.76
N ALA A 78 2.23 -7.99 -3.01
CA ALA A 78 1.79 -9.17 -3.77
C ALA A 78 0.64 -8.80 -4.73
N ARG A 79 0.84 -7.71 -5.48
CA ARG A 79 -0.20 -7.05 -6.30
C ARG A 79 -0.98 -8.01 -7.21
N MET A 80 -2.28 -7.75 -7.33
CA MET A 80 -3.14 -8.37 -8.34
C MET A 80 -2.84 -7.84 -9.74
N GLY A 81 -3.05 -8.69 -10.73
CA GLY A 81 -3.04 -8.34 -12.14
C GLY A 81 -3.44 -9.51 -13.03
N ASN A 82 -3.68 -9.20 -14.31
CA ASN A 82 -4.05 -10.21 -15.31
C ASN A 82 -2.83 -10.88 -15.96
N ASP A 83 -1.63 -10.34 -15.72
CA ASP A 83 -0.38 -10.82 -16.33
C ASP A 83 0.54 -11.38 -15.25
N PRO A 84 0.86 -12.69 -15.27
CA PRO A 84 1.69 -13.33 -14.26
C PRO A 84 3.16 -12.88 -14.30
N THR A 85 3.60 -12.21 -15.37
CA THR A 85 4.97 -11.65 -15.44
C THR A 85 5.10 -10.32 -14.70
N THR A 86 3.97 -9.67 -14.44
CA THR A 86 3.90 -8.34 -13.81
C THR A 86 2.97 -8.31 -12.59
N SER A 87 2.51 -9.45 -12.08
CA SER A 87 1.68 -9.53 -10.88
C SER A 87 1.88 -10.85 -10.14
N VAL A 88 1.50 -10.89 -8.86
CA VAL A 88 1.64 -12.10 -8.02
C VAL A 88 0.33 -12.89 -7.98
N THR A 89 -0.79 -12.17 -7.95
CA THR A 89 -2.13 -12.77 -7.86
C THR A 89 -3.01 -12.36 -9.02
N ASP A 90 -4.04 -13.15 -9.32
CA ASP A 90 -5.13 -12.76 -10.21
C ASP A 90 -6.19 -11.90 -9.49
N ALA A 91 -7.27 -11.53 -10.19
CA ALA A 91 -8.35 -10.70 -9.63
C ALA A 91 -9.22 -11.39 -8.55
N SER A 92 -8.96 -12.67 -8.26
CA SER A 92 -9.57 -13.45 -7.17
C SER A 92 -8.59 -13.72 -6.01
N GLY A 93 -7.39 -13.12 -6.05
CA GLY A 93 -6.37 -13.29 -5.04
C GLY A 93 -5.57 -14.58 -5.16
N ARG A 94 -5.81 -15.40 -6.20
CA ARG A 94 -5.07 -16.66 -6.42
C ARG A 94 -3.68 -16.36 -6.94
N VAL A 95 -2.67 -17.02 -6.36
CA VAL A 95 -1.28 -16.84 -6.79
C VAL A 95 -1.06 -17.51 -8.15
N HIS A 96 -0.48 -16.76 -9.08
CA HIS A 96 -0.18 -17.28 -10.41
C HIS A 96 0.78 -18.47 -10.33
N GLY A 97 0.44 -19.57 -11.02
CA GLY A 97 1.29 -20.76 -11.09
C GLY A 97 1.34 -21.63 -9.82
N VAL A 98 0.57 -21.30 -8.77
CA VAL A 98 0.49 -22.10 -7.54
C VAL A 98 -0.96 -22.49 -7.29
N ALA A 99 -1.23 -23.81 -7.27
CA ALA A 99 -2.55 -24.32 -6.96
C ALA A 99 -2.91 -24.06 -5.48
N ASP A 100 -4.18 -23.73 -5.24
CA ASP A 100 -4.79 -23.62 -3.91
C ASP A 100 -4.13 -22.61 -2.94
N LEU A 101 -3.40 -21.62 -3.48
CA LEU A 101 -2.83 -20.52 -2.70
C LEU A 101 -3.52 -19.19 -3.02
N ILE A 102 -4.07 -18.56 -1.98
CA ILE A 102 -4.74 -17.25 -2.06
C ILE A 102 -4.09 -16.27 -1.07
N ILE A 103 -3.94 -15.02 -1.50
CA ILE A 103 -3.54 -13.89 -0.63
C ILE A 103 -4.75 -12.94 -0.52
N ALA A 104 -5.11 -12.56 0.71
CA ALA A 104 -6.34 -11.81 0.99
C ALA A 104 -6.11 -10.67 2.00
N ASP A 105 -5.03 -9.90 1.81
CA ASP A 105 -4.73 -8.71 2.60
C ASP A 105 -4.41 -7.51 1.69
N GLY A 106 -3.94 -6.40 2.26
CA GLY A 106 -3.61 -5.19 1.49
C GLY A 106 -2.42 -5.32 0.52
N SER A 107 -1.64 -6.40 0.58
CA SER A 107 -0.55 -6.66 -0.37
C SER A 107 -1.04 -6.83 -1.81
N VAL A 108 -2.31 -7.22 -1.98
CA VAL A 108 -2.90 -7.50 -3.30
C VAL A 108 -3.28 -6.22 -4.06
N PHE A 109 -3.27 -5.06 -3.40
CA PHE A 109 -3.73 -3.82 -4.02
C PHE A 109 -2.73 -3.28 -5.05
N PRO A 110 -3.11 -3.13 -6.33
CA PRO A 110 -2.26 -2.47 -7.31
C PRO A 110 -2.15 -0.96 -7.07
N THR A 111 -3.14 -0.36 -6.42
CA THR A 111 -3.23 1.06 -6.01
C THR A 111 -4.03 1.15 -4.71
N VAL A 112 -3.78 2.17 -3.88
CA VAL A 112 -4.40 2.31 -2.54
C VAL A 112 -5.24 3.56 -2.37
N GLY A 113 -4.93 4.63 -3.10
CA GLY A 113 -5.46 5.97 -2.83
C GLY A 113 -4.87 6.59 -1.57
N ALA A 114 -5.55 7.61 -1.03
CA ALA A 114 -5.06 8.45 0.07
C ALA A 114 -5.79 8.25 1.41
N VAL A 115 -6.52 7.13 1.57
CA VAL A 115 -7.39 6.86 2.73
C VAL A 115 -7.02 5.54 3.42
N ASN A 116 -7.56 5.31 4.62
CA ASN A 116 -7.31 4.10 5.38
C ASN A 116 -7.84 2.85 4.64
N PRO A 117 -7.01 1.82 4.39
CA PRO A 117 -7.37 0.70 3.52
C PRO A 117 -8.20 -0.38 4.23
N GLY A 118 -8.38 -0.32 5.55
CA GLY A 118 -8.93 -1.42 6.35
C GLY A 118 -10.29 -1.95 5.86
N SER A 119 -11.24 -1.05 5.57
CA SER A 119 -12.55 -1.45 5.04
C SER A 119 -12.44 -2.06 3.64
N THR A 120 -11.55 -1.53 2.79
CA THR A 120 -11.30 -2.08 1.45
C THR A 120 -10.66 -3.46 1.53
N ILE A 121 -9.72 -3.69 2.46
CA ILE A 121 -9.10 -5.00 2.70
C ILE A 121 -10.17 -6.01 3.08
N GLY A 122 -11.03 -5.67 4.05
CA GLY A 122 -12.14 -6.54 4.46
C GLY A 122 -13.10 -6.86 3.31
N ALA A 123 -13.45 -5.87 2.49
CA ALA A 123 -14.33 -6.07 1.33
C ALA A 123 -13.71 -6.97 0.26
N VAL A 124 -12.42 -6.79 -0.05
CA VAL A 124 -11.70 -7.61 -1.02
C VAL A 124 -11.51 -9.04 -0.51
N ALA A 125 -11.18 -9.22 0.77
CA ALA A 125 -11.09 -10.54 1.39
C ALA A 125 -12.43 -11.29 1.35
N LEU A 126 -13.55 -10.61 1.62
CA LEU A 126 -14.88 -11.20 1.53
C LEU A 126 -15.22 -11.60 0.08
N LYS A 127 -14.90 -10.75 -0.90
CA LYS A 127 -15.06 -11.09 -2.32
C LYS A 127 -14.28 -12.36 -2.67
N PHE A 128 -13.02 -12.49 -2.25
CA PHE A 128 -12.21 -13.67 -2.54
C PHE A 128 -12.75 -14.93 -1.86
N ALA A 129 -13.25 -14.80 -0.63
CA ALA A 129 -13.91 -15.91 0.06
C ALA A 129 -15.17 -16.37 -0.68
N ASP A 130 -15.99 -15.44 -1.17
CA ASP A 130 -17.17 -15.75 -1.99
C ASP A 130 -16.80 -16.43 -3.33
N ASP A 131 -15.74 -15.95 -3.99
CA ASP A 131 -15.21 -16.56 -5.22
C ASP A 131 -14.69 -17.98 -4.97
N LEU A 132 -14.00 -18.19 -3.84
CA LEU A 132 -13.53 -19.50 -3.42
C LEU A 132 -14.68 -20.45 -3.11
N ALA A 133 -15.69 -20.02 -2.34
CA ALA A 133 -16.86 -20.81 -2.02
C ALA A 133 -17.59 -21.26 -3.30
N ARG A 134 -17.83 -20.35 -4.25
CA ARG A 134 -18.41 -20.69 -5.56
C ARG A 134 -17.59 -21.72 -6.34
N ALA A 135 -16.27 -21.68 -6.24
CA ALA A 135 -15.40 -22.63 -6.93
C ALA A 135 -15.39 -24.03 -6.28
N LEU A 136 -15.70 -24.13 -4.98
CA LEU A 136 -15.73 -25.38 -4.23
C LEU A 136 -17.11 -26.08 -4.23
N GLY A 137 -18.19 -25.34 -4.49
CA GLY A 137 -19.58 -25.84 -4.47
C GLY A 137 -20.23 -25.70 -3.11
#